data_AF-A0A932YWL5-F1
#
_entry.id   AF-A0A932YWL5-F1
#
_cell.length_a   1.000
_cell.length_b   1.000
_cell.length_c   1.000
_cell.angle_alpha   90.00
_cell.angle_beta   90.00
_cell.angle_gamma   90.00
#
_symmetry.space_group_name_H-M   'P 1'
#
loop_
_entity.id
_entity.type
_entity.pdbx_description
1 polymer ?
#
loop_
_entity_poly.entity_id
_entity_poly.type
_entity_poly.pdbx_seq_one_letter_code
_entity_poly.pdbx_strand_id
1 'polypeptide(L)'
;MNRSKILRSSKLLSPLVVMTMFAVVASAVSVQDPLGGKKFEDIIKGVVSFANTILAPLSTLMILIAAFLYMTGGGNPEKITTAHRVLIWALVGIAIVLLSNGALAIIKNVLGAT
;
A
#
# COMPACT_ATOMS: atom_id res chain seq x y z
N MET A 1 45.13 23.82 -31.13
CA MET A 1 44.10 23.07 -30.35
C MET A 1 42.84 23.93 -30.28
N ASN A 2 41.81 23.59 -31.06
CA ASN A 2 40.74 24.52 -31.44
C ASN A 2 39.57 24.51 -30.43
N ARG A 3 39.37 25.62 -29.71
CA ARG A 3 38.31 25.80 -28.68
C ARG A 3 36.88 25.59 -29.23
N SER A 4 36.71 25.61 -30.55
CA SER A 4 35.45 25.32 -31.23
C SER A 4 34.98 23.86 -31.09
N LYS A 5 35.87 22.89 -30.84
CA LYS A 5 35.47 21.47 -30.61
C LYS A 5 34.80 21.26 -29.25
N ILE A 6 35.26 21.96 -28.21
CA ILE A 6 34.75 21.83 -26.84
C ILE A 6 33.34 22.43 -26.73
N LEU A 7 33.09 23.56 -27.40
CA LEU A 7 31.78 24.20 -27.47
C LEU A 7 30.75 23.44 -28.32
N ARG A 8 31.17 22.54 -29.22
CA ARG A 8 30.27 21.62 -29.93
C ARG A 8 29.96 20.39 -29.09
N SER A 9 30.93 19.89 -28.32
CA SER A 9 30.72 18.75 -27.41
C SER A 9 29.79 19.09 -26.23
N SER A 10 29.78 20.34 -25.75
CA SER A 10 28.84 20.78 -24.70
C SER A 10 27.41 20.99 -25.22
N LYS A 11 27.24 21.31 -26.51
CA LYS A 11 25.93 21.40 -27.19
C LYS A 11 25.27 20.05 -27.45
N LEU A 12 26.02 18.95 -27.32
CA LEU A 12 25.49 17.58 -27.37
C LEU A 12 25.07 17.08 -25.97
N LEU A 13 25.49 17.77 -24.91
CA LEU A 13 25.11 17.45 -23.53
C LEU A 13 23.71 17.94 -23.17
N SER A 14 23.26 19.06 -23.76
CA SER A 14 21.89 19.56 -23.56
C SER A 14 20.79 18.62 -24.06
N PRO A 15 20.83 18.03 -25.27
CA PRO A 15 19.81 17.04 -25.66
C PRO A 15 19.89 15.76 -24.83
N LEU A 16 21.09 15.37 -24.36
CA LEU A 16 21.25 14.15 -23.56
C LEU A 16 20.61 14.29 -22.16
N VAL A 17 20.80 15.43 -21.49
CA VAL A 17 20.15 15.72 -20.19
C VAL A 17 18.62 15.79 -20.34
N VAL A 18 18.13 16.42 -21.41
CA VAL A 18 16.69 16.48 -21.72
C VAL A 18 16.13 15.08 -22.02
N MET A 19 16.88 14.22 -22.71
CA MET A 19 16.50 12.83 -22.99
C MET A 19 16.50 11.95 -21.73
N THR A 20 17.45 12.15 -20.81
CA THR A 20 17.44 11.45 -19.51
C THR A 20 16.33 11.91 -18.58
N MET A 21 15.98 13.21 -18.58
CA MET A 21 14.84 13.73 -17.81
C MET A 21 13.51 13.23 -18.39
N PHE A 22 13.40 13.06 -19.71
CA PHE A 22 12.23 12.49 -20.36
C PHE A 22 12.03 11.01 -20.01
N ALA A 23 13.11 10.23 -19.85
CA ALA A 23 13.03 8.83 -19.39
C ALA A 23 12.57 8.69 -17.93
N VAL A 24 12.95 9.63 -17.04
CA VAL A 24 12.49 9.65 -15.64
C VAL A 24 10.98 9.94 -15.56
N VAL A 25 10.44 10.81 -16.42
CA VAL A 25 9.00 11.09 -16.49
C VAL A 25 8.23 9.93 -17.14
N ALA A 26 8.80 9.24 -18.13
CA ALA A 26 8.20 8.05 -18.73
C ALA A 26 8.04 6.89 -17.73
N SER A 27 8.91 6.82 -16.72
CA SER A 27 8.80 5.83 -15.63
C SER A 27 7.66 6.14 -14.64
N ALA A 28 7.04 7.33 -14.72
CA ALA A 28 5.93 7.76 -13.85
C ALA A 28 4.55 7.69 -14.53
N VAL A 29 4.48 7.47 -15.84
CA VAL A 29 3.22 7.31 -16.59
C VAL A 29 3.12 5.87 -17.09
N SER A 30 2.59 5.03 -16.20
CA SER A 30 1.95 3.80 -16.66
C SER A 30 0.64 4.22 -17.34
N VAL A 31 0.56 4.01 -18.66
CA VAL A 31 -0.70 4.04 -19.40
C VAL A 31 -1.57 2.95 -18.80
N GLN A 32 -2.45 3.33 -17.88
CA GLN A 32 -3.47 2.46 -17.32
C GLN A 32 -4.48 2.20 -18.43
N ASP A 33 -4.65 0.91 -18.77
CA ASP A 33 -5.56 0.47 -19.81
C ASP A 33 -6.93 1.16 -19.69
N PRO A 34 -7.44 1.79 -20.76
CA PRO A 34 -8.72 2.52 -20.73
C PRO A 34 -9.96 1.60 -20.68
N LEU A 35 -9.75 0.28 -20.77
CA LEU A 35 -10.73 -0.77 -20.42
C LEU A 35 -10.36 -1.53 -19.12
N GLY A 36 -9.29 -1.08 -18.45
CA GLY A 36 -8.93 -1.39 -17.06
C GLY A 36 -8.72 -2.85 -16.73
N GLY A 37 -8.48 -3.72 -17.72
CA GLY A 37 -8.15 -5.14 -17.51
C GLY A 37 -8.99 -5.83 -16.43
N LYS A 38 -10.27 -5.48 -16.25
CA LYS A 38 -11.10 -5.82 -15.07
C LYS A 38 -11.28 -7.33 -14.93
N LYS A 39 -10.25 -7.99 -14.42
CA LYS A 39 -10.29 -9.32 -13.84
C LYS A 39 -10.85 -9.15 -12.44
N PHE A 40 -11.47 -10.20 -11.92
CA PHE A 40 -11.94 -10.30 -10.53
C PHE A 40 -10.92 -9.76 -9.51
N GLU A 41 -9.63 -9.89 -9.83
CA GLU A 41 -8.50 -9.41 -9.03
C GLU A 41 -8.50 -7.89 -8.76
N ASP A 42 -8.86 -7.04 -9.71
CA ASP A 42 -8.81 -5.58 -9.52
C ASP A 42 -10.00 -5.06 -8.70
N ILE A 43 -11.15 -5.74 -8.80
CA ILE A 43 -12.28 -5.50 -7.90
C ILE A 43 -11.89 -5.87 -6.48
N ILE A 44 -11.23 -7.03 -6.28
CA ILE A 44 -10.75 -7.43 -4.96
C ILE A 44 -9.71 -6.43 -4.44
N LYS A 45 -8.70 -6.06 -5.23
CA LYS A 45 -7.69 -5.07 -4.82
C LYS A 45 -8.31 -3.73 -4.42
N GLY A 46 -9.33 -3.27 -5.16
CA GLY A 46 -10.09 -2.06 -4.81
C GLY A 46 -10.77 -2.19 -3.44
N VAL A 47 -11.44 -3.33 -3.18
CA VAL A 47 -12.07 -3.61 -1.88
C VAL A 47 -11.04 -3.73 -0.76
N VAL A 48 -9.90 -4.40 -0.99
CA VAL A 48 -8.82 -4.51 0.00
C VAL A 48 -8.21 -3.16 0.31
N SER A 49 -7.92 -2.35 -0.70
CA SER A 49 -7.37 -1.01 -0.51
C SER A 49 -8.34 -0.12 0.26
N PHE A 50 -9.62 -0.16 -0.07
CA PHE A 50 -10.66 0.59 0.63
C PHE A 50 -10.79 0.12 2.09
N ALA A 51 -10.82 -1.20 2.31
CA ALA A 51 -10.85 -1.78 3.64
C ALA A 51 -9.63 -1.34 4.46
N ASN A 52 -8.42 -1.40 3.91
CA ASN A 52 -7.19 -1.01 4.62
C ASN A 52 -7.20 0.46 5.03
N THR A 53 -7.67 1.37 4.17
CA THR A 53 -7.76 2.80 4.48
C THR A 53 -8.64 3.08 5.71
N ILE A 54 -9.69 2.28 5.93
CA ILE A 54 -10.60 2.45 7.06
C ILE A 54 -10.18 1.59 8.25
N LEU A 55 -9.83 0.32 8.02
CA LEU A 55 -9.49 -0.65 9.07
C LEU A 55 -8.16 -0.32 9.75
N ALA A 56 -7.18 0.26 9.07
CA ALA A 56 -5.90 0.61 9.68
C ALA A 56 -6.04 1.65 10.83
N PRO A 57 -6.65 2.83 10.61
CA PRO A 57 -6.88 3.77 11.70
C PRO A 57 -7.88 3.23 12.72
N LEU A 58 -8.93 2.52 12.29
CA LEU A 58 -9.94 1.97 13.20
C LEU A 58 -9.36 0.92 14.15
N SER A 59 -8.56 -0.03 13.64
CA SER A 59 -7.92 -1.06 14.46
C SER A 59 -6.95 -0.43 15.46
N THR A 60 -6.21 0.60 15.06
CA THR A 60 -5.32 1.34 15.95
C THR A 60 -6.10 1.98 17.10
N LEU A 61 -7.24 2.63 16.82
CA LEU A 61 -8.10 3.20 17.85
C LEU A 61 -8.69 2.13 18.78
N MET A 62 -9.12 0.99 18.24
CA MET A 62 -9.65 -0.11 19.06
C MET A 62 -8.60 -0.69 20.01
N ILE A 63 -7.35 -0.84 19.56
CA ILE A 63 -6.24 -1.29 20.41
C ILE A 63 -6.00 -0.29 21.54
N LEU A 64 -6.01 1.01 21.25
CA LEU A 64 -5.85 2.04 22.28
C LEU A 64 -6.99 1.98 23.31
N ILE A 65 -8.24 1.87 22.87
CA ILE A 65 -9.41 1.75 23.78
C ILE A 65 -9.26 0.50 24.65
N ALA A 66 -8.87 -0.62 24.07
CA ALA A 66 -8.69 -1.85 24.82
C ALA A 66 -7.55 -1.74 25.85
N ALA A 67 -6.45 -1.07 25.49
CA ALA A 67 -5.34 -0.80 26.41
C ALA A 67 -5.78 0.10 27.59
N PHE A 68 -6.54 1.17 27.32
CA PHE A 68 -7.10 2.01 28.38
C PHE A 68 -8.06 1.24 29.28
N LEU A 69 -8.92 0.40 28.71
CA LEU A 69 -9.85 -0.42 29.46
C LEU A 69 -9.13 -1.47 30.33
N TYR A 70 -8.00 -1.99 29.85
CA TYR A 70 -7.12 -2.88 30.60
C TYR A 70 -6.46 -2.15 31.77
N MET A 71 -5.92 -0.95 31.54
CA MET A 71 -5.20 -0.18 32.55
C MET A 71 -6.13 0.40 33.62
N THR A 72 -7.32 0.86 33.22
CA THR A 72 -8.33 1.41 34.15
C THR A 72 -9.21 0.33 34.79
N GLY A 73 -9.16 -0.90 34.28
CA GLY A 73 -9.97 -2.02 34.75
C GLY A 73 -9.66 -2.48 36.18
N GLY A 74 -8.44 -2.23 36.69
CA GLY A 74 -8.11 -2.27 38.12
C GLY A 74 -8.46 -3.55 38.90
N GLY A 75 -8.71 -4.68 38.23
CA GLY A 75 -9.14 -5.93 38.87
C GLY A 75 -10.64 -6.23 38.78
N ASN A 76 -11.45 -5.37 38.15
CA ASN A 76 -12.84 -5.70 37.82
C ASN A 76 -12.86 -6.73 36.66
N PRO A 77 -13.33 -7.97 36.89
CA PRO A 77 -13.30 -9.02 35.88
C PRO A 77 -14.12 -8.66 34.63
N GLU A 78 -15.21 -7.90 34.78
CA GLU A 78 -16.08 -7.51 33.66
C GLU A 78 -15.36 -6.56 32.68
N LYS A 79 -14.58 -5.62 33.21
CA LYS A 79 -13.78 -4.67 32.42
C LYS A 79 -12.65 -5.38 31.69
N ILE A 80 -11.98 -6.32 32.35
CA ILE A 80 -10.90 -7.13 31.76
C ILE A 80 -11.44 -8.03 30.65
N THR A 81 -12.60 -8.68 30.89
CA THR A 81 -13.24 -9.54 29.88
C THR A 81 -13.64 -8.73 28.65
N THR A 82 -14.15 -7.51 28.86
CA THR A 82 -14.50 -6.59 27.77
C THR A 82 -13.24 -6.15 27.00
N ALA A 83 -12.15 -5.79 27.70
CA ALA A 83 -10.89 -5.42 27.06
C ALA A 83 -10.31 -6.56 26.21
N HIS A 84 -10.37 -7.81 26.69
CA HIS A 84 -10.00 -8.99 25.93
C HIS A 84 -10.82 -9.13 24.64
N ARG A 85 -12.14 -8.96 24.72
CA ARG A 85 -13.00 -9.03 23.53
C ARG A 85 -12.61 -7.96 22.51
N VAL A 86 -12.44 -6.71 22.95
CA VAL A 86 -12.05 -5.61 22.05
C VAL A 86 -10.69 -5.89 21.40
N LEU A 87 -9.70 -6.40 22.15
CA LEU A 87 -8.41 -6.80 21.58
C LEU A 87 -8.56 -7.91 20.53
N ILE A 88 -9.35 -8.94 20.81
CA ILE A 88 -9.59 -10.02 19.85
C ILE A 88 -10.24 -9.47 18.57
N TRP A 89 -11.24 -8.59 18.68
CA TRP A 89 -11.86 -7.96 17.52
C TRP A 89 -10.88 -7.11 16.71
N ALA A 90 -10.00 -6.37 17.38
CA ALA A 90 -8.94 -5.61 16.70
C ALA A 90 -7.95 -6.54 15.98
N LEU A 91 -7.54 -7.64 16.61
CA LEU A 91 -6.68 -8.66 15.99
C LEU A 91 -7.34 -9.34 14.79
N VAL A 92 -8.65 -9.63 14.89
CA VAL A 92 -9.42 -10.19 13.77
C VAL A 92 -9.46 -9.22 12.60
N GLY A 93 -9.65 -7.92 12.84
CA GLY A 93 -9.58 -6.89 11.79
C GLY A 93 -8.25 -6.89 11.06
N ILE A 94 -7.14 -6.95 11.81
CA ILE A 94 -5.79 -7.03 11.24
C ILE A 94 -5.58 -8.35 10.48
N ALA A 95 -6.06 -9.47 11.04
CA ALA A 95 -5.96 -10.78 10.40
C ALA A 95 -6.71 -10.83 9.06
N ILE A 96 -7.90 -10.22 8.98
CA ILE A 96 -8.68 -10.13 7.72
C ILE A 96 -7.87 -9.38 6.66
N VAL A 97 -7.23 -8.27 7.02
CA VAL A 97 -6.37 -7.49 6.11
C VAL A 97 -5.18 -8.34 5.60
N LEU A 98 -4.51 -9.07 6.50
CA LEU A 98 -3.42 -9.97 6.10
C LEU A 98 -3.90 -11.09 5.17
N LEU A 99 -5.00 -11.74 5.52
CA LEU A 99 -5.59 -12.83 4.73
C LEU A 99 -6.05 -12.34 3.36
N SER A 100 -6.58 -11.13 3.28
CA SER A 100 -7.01 -10.55 2.00
C SER A 100 -5.85 -10.35 1.03
N ASN A 101 -4.71 -9.87 1.54
CA ASN A 101 -3.48 -9.76 0.74
C ASN A 101 -2.89 -11.15 0.40
N GLY A 102 -2.94 -12.09 1.33
CA GLY A 102 -2.49 -13.47 1.10
C GLY A 102 -3.31 -14.20 0.03
N ALA A 103 -4.64 -14.04 0.05
CA ALA A 103 -5.53 -14.59 -0.96
C ALA A 103 -5.24 -14.01 -2.35
N LEU A 104 -5.00 -12.70 -2.45
CA LEU A 104 -4.57 -12.05 -3.70
C LEU A 104 -3.25 -12.63 -4.22
N ALA A 105 -2.28 -12.90 -3.33
CA ALA A 105 -1.01 -13.51 -3.71
C ALA A 105 -1.21 -14.92 -4.28
N ILE A 106 -2.07 -15.73 -3.67
CA ILE A 106 -2.39 -17.08 -4.18
C ILE A 106 -3.07 -16.98 -5.55
N ILE A 107 -4.03 -16.06 -5.72
CA ILE A 107 -4.73 -15.84 -6.99
C ILE A 107 -3.74 -15.47 -8.11
N LYS A 108 -2.79 -14.58 -7.85
CA LYS A 108 -1.73 -14.21 -8.82
C LYS A 108 -0.84 -15.39 -9.20
N ASN A 109 -0.43 -16.20 -8.23
CA ASN A 109 0.40 -17.37 -8.45
C ASN A 109 -0.34 -18.48 -9.22
N VAL A 110 -1.65 -18.66 -8.97
CA VAL A 110 -2.47 -19.68 -9.66
C VAL A 110 -2.88 -19.25 -11.06
N LEU A 111 -3.08 -17.95 -11.31
CA LEU A 111 -3.40 -17.41 -12.64
C LEU A 111 -2.16 -17.25 -13.55
N GLY A 112 -0.95 -17.57 -13.06
CA GLY A 112 0.26 -17.61 -13.89
C GLY A 112 0.71 -16.25 -14.44
N ALA A 113 0.29 -15.14 -13.83
CA ALA A 113 0.75 -13.80 -14.19
C ALA A 113 2.02 -13.47 -13.39
N THR A 114 3.16 -13.99 -13.85
CA THR A 114 4.46 -13.31 -13.66
C THR A 114 4.49 -12.01 -14.42
#